data_AF-A0A355CDN6-F1
#
_entry.id   AF-A0A355CDN6-F1
#
_cell.length_a   1.000
_cell.length_b   1.000
_cell.length_c   1.000
_cell.angle_alpha   90.00
_cell.angle_beta   90.00
_cell.angle_gamma   90.00
#
_symmetry.space_group_name_H-M   'P 1'
#
loop_
_entity.id
_entity.type
_entity.pdbx_description
1 polymer ?
#
loop_
_entity_poly.entity_id
_entity_poly.type
_entity_poly.pdbx_seq_one_letter_code
_entity_poly.pdbx_strand_id
1 'polypeptide(L)' 'CFLEKGFTIGTVGKVMPEVEVKIGTNDEILVKGKTVMKGYYKKPVETAAVFTEDGFFRTGDAG' A
#
# COMPACT_ATOMS: atom_id res chain seq x y z
N CYS A 1 7.22 23.56 11.08
CA CYS A 1 5.80 23.60 10.69
C CYS A 1 5.31 22.18 10.41
N PHE A 2 4.66 21.52 11.37
CA PHE A 2 3.82 20.35 11.09
C PHE A 2 2.42 20.68 11.61
N LEU A 3 1.40 20.45 10.79
CA LEU A 3 0.01 20.64 11.16
C LEU A 3 -0.40 19.44 12.02
N GLU A 4 -0.74 19.67 13.30
CA GLU A 4 -1.16 18.65 14.29
C GLU A 4 -2.52 17.98 13.99
N LYS A 5 -3.09 18.15 12.79
CA LYS A 5 -4.38 17.53 12.45
C LYS A 5 -4.17 16.16 11.80
N GLY A 6 -4.25 15.12 12.63
CA GLY A 6 -4.38 13.72 12.19
C GLY A 6 -3.12 12.86 12.31
N PHE A 7 -2.09 13.33 13.01
CA PHE A 7 -0.88 12.57 13.29
C PHE A 7 -0.84 12.19 14.77
N THR A 8 -1.13 10.92 15.07
CA THR A 8 -0.91 10.36 16.41
C THR A 8 0.48 9.76 16.45
N ILE A 9 1.30 10.18 17.40
CA ILE A 9 2.65 9.62 17.60
C ILE A 9 2.52 8.10 17.79
N GLY A 10 3.23 7.33 16.96
CA GLY A 10 3.13 5.86 16.91
C GLY A 10 2.21 5.30 15.83
N THR A 11 1.61 6.15 14.98
CA THR A 11 0.81 5.73 13.81
C THR A 11 1.43 6.24 12.51
N VAL A 12 1.27 5.48 11.42
CA VAL A 12 1.76 5.86 10.08
C VAL A 12 0.98 7.06 9.52
N GLY A 13 -0.24 7.28 10.01
CA GLY A 13 -1.13 8.37 9.60
C GLY A 13 -2.43 7.86 8.99
N LYS A 14 -3.21 8.78 8.40
CA LYS A 14 -4.47 8.46 7.74
C LYS A 14 -4.26 8.14 6.26
N VAL A 15 -4.97 7.15 5.75
CA VAL A 15 -4.99 6.82 4.31
C VAL A 15 -5.42 8.02 3.47
N MET A 16 -4.76 8.20 2.32
CA MET A 16 -5.12 9.24 1.35
C MET A 16 -6.51 8.97 0.76
N PRO A 17 -7.29 10.02 0.43
CA PRO A 17 -8.54 9.83 -0.30
C PRO A 17 -8.27 9.13 -1.64
N GLU A 18 -9.16 8.21 -2.04
CA GLU A 18 -9.03 7.31 -3.21
C GLU A 18 -7.95 6.21 -3.11
N VAL A 19 -7.32 6.03 -1.95
CA VAL A 19 -6.41 4.90 -1.68
C VAL A 19 -7.06 3.94 -0.69
N GLU A 20 -7.19 2.69 -1.09
CA GLU A 20 -7.64 1.58 -0.26
C GLU A 20 -6.42 0.86 0.33
N VAL A 21 -6.40 0.71 1.66
CA VAL A 21 -5.39 -0.06 2.36
C VAL A 21 -6.08 -1.22 3.07
N LYS A 22 -5.52 -2.42 2.92
CA LYS A 22 -5.99 -3.66 3.52
C LYS A 22 -4.82 -4.31 4.24
N ILE A 23 -5.07 -4.98 5.35
CA ILE A 23 -4.06 -5.81 6.01
C ILE A 23 -4.28 -7.26 5.54
N GLY A 24 -3.24 -7.85 4.96
CA GLY A 24 -3.20 -9.20 4.41
C GLY A 24 -2.75 -10.25 5.42
N THR A 25 -2.50 -11.46 4.92
CA THR A 25 -2.01 -12.57 5.74
C THR A 25 -0.58 -12.29 6.20
N ASN A 26 -0.32 -12.39 7.51
CA ASN A 26 0.91 -11.99 8.22
C ASN A 26 1.08 -10.49 8.49
N ASP A 27 -0.03 -9.77 8.70
CA ASP A 27 -0.01 -8.32 8.99
C ASP A 27 0.63 -7.48 7.86
N GLU A 28 0.69 -8.05 6.65
CA GLU A 28 1.26 -7.39 5.47
C GLU A 28 0.34 -6.27 4.98
N ILE A 29 0.86 -5.06 4.81
CA ILE A 29 0.10 -3.93 4.29
C ILE A 29 -0.07 -4.09 2.78
N LEU A 30 -1.33 -4.14 2.36
CA LEU A 30 -1.77 -4.22 0.97
C LEU A 30 -2.36 -2.88 0.57
N VAL A 31 -1.90 -2.29 -0.54
CA VAL A 31 -2.34 -0.97 -0.99
C VAL A 31 -2.92 -1.04 -2.40
N LYS A 32 -4.08 -0.43 -2.61
CA LYS A 32 -4.73 -0.30 -3.92
C LYS A 32 -5.14 1.14 -4.14
N GLY A 33 -4.77 1.68 -5.29
CA GLY A 33 -5.13 3.05 -5.66
C GLY A 33 -4.56 3.42 -7.01
N LYS A 34 -5.08 4.49 -7.62
CA LYS A 34 -4.59 4.99 -8.92
C LYS A 34 -3.13 5.44 -8.88
N THR A 35 -2.61 5.71 -7.69
CA THR A 35 -1.23 6.10 -7.41
C THR A 35 -0.26 4.92 -7.40
N VAL A 36 -0.76 3.69 -7.29
CA VAL A 36 0.07 2.49 -7.27
C VAL A 36 0.66 2.26 -8.67
N MET A 37 1.93 1.88 -8.73
CA MET A 37 2.61 1.62 -10.00
C MET A 37 1.85 0.57 -10.83
N LYS A 38 1.86 0.69 -12.16
CA LYS A 38 1.24 -0.34 -13.03
C LYS A 38 2.02 -1.66 -13.06
N GLY A 39 3.26 -1.64 -12.59
CA GLY A 39 4.17 -2.77 -12.58
C GLY A 39 5.63 -2.35 -12.74
N TYR A 40 6.52 -3.33 -12.60
CA TYR A 40 7.95 -3.13 -12.81
C TYR A 40 8.29 -3.09 -14.30
N TYR A 41 9.12 -2.12 -14.68
CA TYR A 41 9.55 -1.96 -16.06
C TYR A 41 10.29 -3.20 -16.59
N LYS A 42 9.79 -3.78 -17.69
CA LYS A 42 10.31 -5.00 -18.34
C LYS A 42 10.35 -6.26 -17.46
N LYS A 43 9.60 -6.29 -16.35
CA LYS A 43 9.57 -7.41 -15.41
C LYS A 43 8.11 -7.87 -15.16
N PRO A 44 7.47 -8.53 -16.14
CA PRO A 44 6.06 -8.93 -16.03
C PRO A 44 5.83 -10.01 -14.97
N VAL A 45 6.79 -10.90 -14.73
CA VAL A 45 6.70 -11.96 -13.72
C VAL A 45 6.69 -11.39 -12.30
N GLU A 46 7.64 -10.51 -11.99
CA GLU A 46 7.69 -9.83 -10.68
C GLU A 46 6.49 -8.91 -10.49
N THR A 47 6.03 -8.26 -11.57
CA THR A 47 4.79 -7.47 -11.56
C THR A 47 3.60 -8.33 -11.13
N ALA A 48 3.39 -9.48 -11.75
CA ALA A 48 2.28 -10.37 -11.38
C ALA A 48 2.43 -10.92 -9.94
N ALA A 49 3.65 -11.14 -9.47
CA ALA A 49 3.90 -11.67 -8.12
C ALA A 49 3.62 -10.66 -6.99
N VAL A 50 3.81 -9.35 -7.25
CA VAL A 50 3.55 -8.29 -6.26
C VAL A 50 2.09 -7.82 -6.24
N PHE A 51 1.30 -8.19 -7.24
CA PHE A 51 -0.14 -7.96 -7.24
C PHE A 51 -0.88 -9.19 -6.71
N THR A 52 -1.74 -8.96 -5.73
CA THR A 52 -2.74 -9.95 -5.31
C THR A 52 -3.83 -10.09 -6.36
N GLU A 53 -4.58 -11.20 -6.34
CA GLU A 53 -5.70 -11.45 -7.26
C GLU A 53 -6.77 -10.35 -7.20
N ASP A 54 -6.93 -9.70 -6.05
CA ASP A 54 -7.85 -8.58 -5.80
C ASP A 54 -7.34 -7.23 -6.36
N GLY A 55 -6.14 -7.20 -6.94
CA GLY A 55 -5.49 -6.02 -7.49
C GLY A 55 -4.84 -5.11 -6.44
N PHE A 56 -4.59 -5.62 -5.23
CA PHE A 56 -3.78 -4.89 -4.23
C PHE A 56 -2.31 -5.16 -4.44
N PHE A 57 -1.51 -4.12 -4.27
CA PHE A 57 -0.06 -4.18 -4.28
C PHE A 57 0.46 -4.56 -2.89
N ARG A 58 1.31 -5.58 -2.87
CA ARG A 58 2.01 -6.07 -1.69
C ARG A 58 3.20 -5.18 -1.40
N THR A 59 3.16 -4.41 -0.31
CA THR A 59 4.29 -3.53 0.03
C THR A 59 5.43 -4.30 0.67
N GLY A 60 5.16 -5.48 1.25
CA GLY A 60 6.12 -6.26 2.02
C GLY A 60 6.39 -5.71 3.42
N ASP A 61 5.66 -4.67 3.84
CA ASP A 61 5.72 -4.13 5.19
C ASP A 61 4.71 -4.82 6.09
N ALA A 62 5.12 -5.20 7.29
CA ALA A 62 4.23 -5.63 8.36
C ALA A 62 3.90 -4.43 9.26
N GLY A 63 2.61 -4.19 9.55
CA GLY A 63 2.19 -3.03 10.34
C GLY A 63 0.89 -3.20 11.10
#